data_AF-A0A9D8ITY3-F1
#
_entry.id   AF-A0A9D8ITY3-F1
#
_cell.length_a   1.000
_cell.length_b   1.000
_cell.length_c   1.000
_cell.angle_alpha   90.00
_cell.angle_beta   90.00
_cell.angle_gamma   90.00
#
_symmetry.space_group_name_H-M   'P 1'
#
loop_
_entity.id
_entity.type
_entity.pdbx_description
1 polymer ?
#
loop_
_entity_poly.entity_id
_entity_poly.type
_entity_poly.pdbx_seq_one_letter_code
_entity_poly.pdbx_strand_id
1 'polypeptide(L)'
;MIDHLRLPAVRSRAAAFAPPLALAMLVSLVACEDSQSAAQRQLAEKVEQTIAASEKALPGGRIPDTTEAALAAAGQLRSLAQSLASTQGGTPAQRSAAMQLAAGLARKAAEIDLTIAVDLEAQHRLERLAVSRAAAAAAGLEALAGPLDRIDFASSRTQLKSQKEMAEGQLRQLQTQVRTLESAVAQVDRQLSETEAEAARIDLEAEQLRAQA
;
A
#
# COMPACT_ATOMS: atom_id res chain seq x y z
N MET A 1 6.54 -6.89 10.37
CA MET A 1 6.73 -5.48 10.75
C MET A 1 6.48 -4.64 9.50
N ILE A 2 5.24 -4.18 9.32
CA ILE A 2 4.87 -3.32 8.19
C ILE A 2 4.83 -1.91 8.77
N ASP A 3 5.90 -1.16 8.53
CA ASP A 3 6.01 0.23 8.94
C ASP A 3 4.93 1.06 8.25
N HIS A 4 4.22 1.84 9.08
CA HIS A 4 3.16 2.73 8.67
C HIS A 4 3.68 3.77 7.68
N LEU A 5 3.31 3.64 6.41
CA LEU A 5 3.38 4.71 5.42
C LEU A 5 2.42 5.84 5.84
N ARG A 6 2.89 6.72 6.73
CA ARG A 6 2.31 8.03 6.95
C ARG A 6 2.47 8.83 5.65
N LEU A 7 1.42 8.87 4.84
CA LEU A 7 1.37 9.76 3.68
C LEU A 7 1.55 11.21 4.17
N PRO A 8 2.38 12.01 3.49
CA PRO A 8 2.56 13.41 3.85
C PRO A 8 1.22 14.13 3.66
N ALA A 9 0.75 14.78 4.74
CA ALA A 9 -0.36 15.71 4.65
C ALA A 9 0.01 16.77 3.60
N VAL A 10 -0.68 16.73 2.46
CA VAL A 10 -0.56 17.76 1.42
C VAL A 10 -1.08 19.05 2.05
N ARG A 11 -0.16 19.86 2.57
CA ARG A 11 -0.47 21.18 3.13
C ARG A 11 -0.96 22.06 1.98
N SER A 12 -2.29 22.16 1.86
CA SER A 12 -2.96 23.14 1.02
C SER A 12 -2.41 24.52 1.35
N ARG A 13 -1.81 25.19 0.35
CA ARG A 13 -1.35 26.57 0.47
C ARG A 13 -2.58 27.46 0.59
N ALA A 14 -2.92 27.84 1.82
CA ALA A 14 -3.92 28.86 2.09
C ALA A 14 -3.48 30.18 1.46
N ALA A 15 -4.08 30.53 0.32
CA ALA A 15 -4.01 31.88 -0.21
C ALA A 15 -4.78 32.79 0.77
N ALA A 16 -4.06 33.68 1.46
CA ALA A 16 -4.64 34.67 2.35
C ALA A 16 -5.51 35.64 1.52
N PHE A 17 -6.83 35.46 1.60
CA PHE A 17 -7.79 36.34 0.97
C PHE A 17 -8.08 37.50 1.91
N ALA A 18 -7.73 38.72 1.50
CA ALA A 18 -8.05 39.94 2.23
C ALA A 18 -9.57 40.20 2.17
N PRO A 19 -10.22 40.53 3.30
CA PRO A 19 -11.64 40.89 3.30
C PRO A 19 -11.83 42.24 2.58
N PRO A 20 -12.86 42.41 1.73
CA PRO A 20 -13.23 43.72 1.22
C PRO A 20 -13.93 44.48 2.36
N LEU A 21 -13.12 45.19 3.15
CA LEU A 21 -13.60 46.31 3.95
C LEU A 21 -14.00 47.45 3.01
N ALA A 22 -15.10 48.12 3.35
CA ALA A 22 -15.63 49.37 2.78
C ALA A 22 -16.73 49.22 1.71
N LEU A 23 -17.95 48.95 2.19
CA LEU A 23 -19.17 49.46 1.56
C LEU A 23 -20.17 49.94 2.62
N ALA A 24 -19.68 50.75 3.55
CA ALA A 24 -20.50 51.56 4.44
C ALA A 24 -20.40 53.00 3.95
N MET A 25 -21.41 53.47 3.21
CA MET A 25 -21.79 54.88 3.00
C MET A 25 -22.75 54.94 1.81
N LEU A 26 -24.07 54.94 2.08
CA LEU A 26 -25.11 55.67 1.31
C LEU A 26 -26.50 55.20 1.71
N VAL A 27 -27.05 55.72 2.81
CA VAL A 27 -28.51 55.87 2.96
C VAL A 27 -28.79 57.11 3.83
N SER A 28 -29.08 58.24 3.18
CA SER A 28 -29.74 59.38 3.81
C SER A 28 -30.86 59.89 2.89
N LEU A 29 -32.09 59.74 3.40
CA LEU A 29 -33.27 60.60 3.26
C LEU A 29 -33.86 60.86 1.86
N VAL A 30 -35.05 60.29 1.59
CA VAL A 30 -36.31 61.02 1.33
C VAL A 30 -37.48 60.15 1.81
N ALA A 31 -38.33 60.73 2.65
CA ALA A 31 -39.52 60.11 3.23
C ALA A 31 -40.74 60.27 2.30
N CYS A 32 -41.24 59.14 1.79
CA CYS A 32 -42.66 58.89 1.55
C CYS A 32 -42.96 57.46 2.06
N GLU A 33 -43.66 57.40 3.18
CA GLU A 33 -44.22 56.23 3.89
C GLU A 33 -45.35 55.58 3.05
N ASP A 34 -45.61 54.28 2.99
CA ASP A 34 -45.43 53.24 4.02
C ASP A 34 -45.05 51.84 3.48
N SER A 35 -45.07 51.61 2.16
CA SER A 35 -44.82 50.27 1.60
C SER A 35 -43.39 50.06 1.09
N GLN A 36 -42.76 51.11 0.58
CA GLN A 36 -41.38 51.03 0.07
C GLN A 36 -40.34 50.98 1.18
N SER A 37 -40.56 51.68 2.30
CA SER A 37 -39.67 51.65 3.46
C SER A 37 -39.65 50.27 4.13
N ALA A 38 -40.80 49.58 4.18
CA ALA A 38 -40.90 48.21 4.69
C ALA A 38 -40.13 47.22 3.81
N ALA A 39 -40.30 47.27 2.48
CA ALA A 39 -39.56 46.41 1.55
C ALA A 39 -38.04 46.66 1.59
N GLN A 40 -37.61 47.91 1.78
CA GLN A 40 -36.20 48.24 1.93
C GLN A 40 -35.60 47.69 3.22
N ARG A 41 -36.31 47.79 4.35
CA ARG A 41 -35.87 47.22 5.63
C ARG A 41 -35.75 45.70 5.57
N GLN A 42 -36.72 45.02 4.95
CA GLN A 42 -36.68 43.56 4.77
C GLN A 42 -35.50 43.12 3.91
N LEU A 43 -35.17 43.84 2.83
CA LEU A 43 -34.01 43.52 2.00
C LEU A 43 -32.70 43.73 2.77
N ALA A 44 -32.58 44.82 3.53
CA ALA A 44 -31.40 45.09 4.35
C ALA A 44 -31.17 44.01 5.42
N GLU A 45 -32.22 43.63 6.14
CA GLU A 45 -32.17 42.57 7.15
C GLU A 45 -31.78 41.23 6.52
N LYS A 46 -32.36 40.90 5.36
CA LYS A 46 -32.04 39.65 4.65
C LYS A 46 -30.58 39.61 4.16
N VAL A 47 -30.04 40.75 3.72
CA VAL A 47 -28.61 40.86 3.36
C VAL A 47 -27.73 40.63 4.58
N GLU A 48 -28.03 41.25 5.72
CA GLU A 48 -27.28 41.09 6.97
C GLU A 48 -27.32 39.63 7.48
N GLN A 49 -28.51 39.02 7.49
CA GLN A 49 -28.69 37.61 7.82
C GLN A 49 -27.90 36.70 6.88
N THR A 50 -27.84 37.04 5.58
CA THR A 50 -27.08 36.26 4.61
C THR A 50 -25.58 36.39 4.82
N ILE A 51 -25.08 37.58 5.16
CA ILE A 51 -23.67 37.78 5.50
C ILE A 51 -23.30 36.92 6.72
N ALA A 52 -24.08 37.01 7.80
CA ALA A 52 -23.85 36.23 9.02
C ALA A 52 -23.92 34.71 8.76
N ALA A 53 -24.88 34.26 7.96
CA ALA A 53 -25.01 32.86 7.57
C ALA A 53 -23.83 32.39 6.69
N SER A 54 -23.33 33.26 5.80
CA SER A 54 -22.16 32.95 4.97
C SER A 54 -20.87 32.85 5.79
N GLU A 55 -20.72 33.69 6.82
CA GLU A 55 -19.58 33.63 7.75
C GLU A 55 -19.63 32.37 8.62
N LYS A 56 -20.82 31.93 9.02
CA LYS A 56 -21.01 30.65 9.71
C LYS A 56 -20.68 29.44 8.82
N ALA A 57 -21.03 29.52 7.53
CA ALA A 57 -20.71 28.48 6.56
C ALA A 57 -19.20 28.41 6.25
N LEU A 58 -18.52 29.55 6.26
CA LEU A 58 -17.08 29.68 6.01
C LEU A 58 -16.42 30.57 7.07
N PRO A 59 -16.14 30.04 8.27
CA PRO A 59 -15.50 30.82 9.33
C PRO A 59 -14.14 31.34 8.86
N GLY A 60 -14.00 32.67 8.78
CA GLY A 60 -12.80 33.34 8.27
C GLY A 60 -12.54 33.09 6.77
N GLY A 61 -13.57 32.73 5.99
CA GLY A 61 -13.46 32.48 4.55
C GLY A 61 -12.69 31.21 4.18
N ARG A 62 -12.39 30.33 5.15
CA ARG A 62 -11.64 29.09 4.92
C ARG A 62 -12.56 27.98 4.43
N ILE A 63 -12.10 27.26 3.41
CA ILE A 63 -12.76 26.02 2.96
C ILE A 63 -12.55 24.97 4.07
N PRO A 64 -13.59 24.24 4.50
CA PRO A 64 -13.47 23.18 5.48
C PRO A 64 -12.50 22.07 5.03
N ASP A 65 -11.79 21.46 6.00
CA ASP A 65 -10.77 20.45 5.72
C ASP A 65 -11.34 19.10 5.26
N THR A 66 -12.63 18.85 5.50
CA THR A 66 -13.30 17.60 5.10
C THR A 66 -14.21 17.82 3.91
N THR A 67 -14.23 16.86 2.99
CA THR A 67 -15.08 16.90 1.79
C THR A 67 -16.56 17.06 2.14
N GLU A 68 -17.04 16.37 3.18
CA GLU A 68 -18.43 16.45 3.64
C GLU A 68 -18.79 17.85 4.15
N ALA A 69 -17.94 18.45 4.98
CA ALA A 69 -18.17 19.80 5.48
C ALA A 69 -18.07 20.85 4.36
N ALA A 70 -17.15 20.67 3.41
CA ALA A 70 -17.01 21.55 2.25
C ALA A 70 -18.25 21.47 1.33
N LEU A 71 -18.79 20.28 1.08
CA LEU A 71 -20.05 20.09 0.34
C LEU A 71 -21.23 20.76 1.06
N ALA A 72 -21.31 20.60 2.37
CA ALA A 72 -22.35 21.25 3.18
C ALA A 72 -22.26 22.78 3.10
N ALA A 73 -21.04 23.35 3.23
CA ALA A 73 -20.81 24.79 3.11
C ALA A 73 -21.17 25.31 1.70
N ALA A 74 -20.75 24.62 0.64
CA ALA A 74 -21.11 24.97 -0.74
C ALA A 74 -22.64 24.93 -0.95
N GLY A 75 -23.31 23.91 -0.42
CA GLY A 75 -24.77 23.81 -0.46
C GLY A 75 -25.47 24.98 0.24
N GLN A 76 -25.00 25.36 1.43
CA GLN A 76 -25.51 26.53 2.16
C GLN A 76 -25.31 27.83 1.37
N LEU A 77 -24.12 28.08 0.83
CA LEU A 77 -23.83 29.27 0.03
C LEU A 77 -24.72 29.37 -1.24
N ARG A 78 -24.99 28.25 -1.92
CA ARG A 78 -25.92 28.23 -3.06
C ARG A 78 -27.35 28.55 -2.63
N SER A 79 -27.81 28.00 -1.51
CA SER A 79 -29.16 28.29 -1.00
C SER A 79 -29.31 29.77 -0.62
N LEU A 80 -28.27 30.38 -0.03
CA LEU A 80 -28.23 31.80 0.29
C LEU A 80 -28.21 32.66 -0.97
N ALA A 81 -27.39 32.30 -1.97
CA ALA A 81 -27.34 32.98 -3.26
C ALA A 81 -28.70 32.96 -3.97
N GLN A 82 -29.37 31.80 -4.01
CA GLN A 82 -30.70 31.65 -4.60
C GLN A 82 -31.75 32.48 -3.85
N SER A 83 -31.71 32.45 -2.51
CA SER A 83 -32.61 33.25 -1.67
C SER A 83 -32.43 34.75 -1.89
N LEU A 84 -31.19 35.24 -2.02
CA LEU A 84 -30.89 36.64 -2.35
C LEU A 84 -31.40 36.98 -3.75
N ALA A 85 -31.09 36.16 -4.75
CA ALA A 85 -31.47 36.38 -6.14
C ALA A 85 -33.00 36.41 -6.34
N SER A 86 -33.76 35.66 -5.53
CA SER A 86 -35.23 35.65 -5.58
C SER A 86 -35.90 36.78 -4.79
N THR A 87 -35.13 37.65 -4.12
CA THR A 87 -35.71 38.71 -3.28
C THR A 87 -36.30 39.82 -4.14
N GLN A 88 -37.58 40.13 -3.94
CA GLN A 88 -38.29 41.22 -4.60
C GLN A 88 -38.37 42.44 -3.68
N GLY A 89 -38.38 43.64 -4.26
CA GLY A 89 -38.43 44.91 -3.52
C GLY A 89 -37.10 45.67 -3.49
N GLY A 90 -37.10 46.84 -2.84
CA GLY A 90 -35.94 47.73 -2.74
C GLY A 90 -35.69 48.61 -3.96
N THR A 91 -34.76 49.56 -3.81
CA THR A 91 -34.34 50.43 -4.91
C THR A 91 -33.57 49.64 -5.97
N PRO A 92 -33.50 50.12 -7.23
CA PRO A 92 -32.67 49.49 -8.25
C PRO A 92 -31.21 49.25 -7.80
N ALA A 93 -30.64 50.20 -7.05
CA ALA A 93 -29.29 50.07 -6.50
C ALA A 93 -29.17 48.92 -5.48
N GLN A 94 -30.12 48.79 -4.56
CA GLN A 94 -30.13 47.70 -3.57
C GLN A 94 -30.30 46.33 -4.23
N ARG A 95 -31.16 46.23 -5.26
CA ARG A 95 -31.31 45.00 -6.05
C ARG A 95 -30.03 44.61 -6.76
N SER A 96 -29.33 45.59 -7.35
CA SER A 96 -28.02 45.36 -7.97
C SER A 96 -26.99 44.86 -6.95
N ALA A 97 -26.93 45.45 -5.76
CA ALA A 97 -26.02 45.02 -4.69
C ALA A 97 -26.33 43.59 -4.21
N ALA A 98 -27.61 43.26 -4.02
CA ALA A 98 -28.04 41.91 -3.65
C ALA A 98 -27.68 40.87 -4.73
N MET A 99 -27.83 41.22 -6.01
CA MET A 99 -27.43 40.36 -7.13
C MET A 99 -25.91 40.16 -7.20
N GLN A 100 -25.12 41.20 -6.94
CA GLN A 100 -23.66 41.08 -6.87
C GLN A 100 -23.22 40.18 -5.70
N LEU A 101 -23.86 40.31 -4.54
CA LEU A 101 -23.61 39.44 -3.39
C LEU A 101 -23.99 37.98 -3.70
N ALA A 102 -25.17 37.76 -4.29
CA ALA A 102 -25.61 36.43 -4.71
C ALA A 102 -24.63 35.79 -5.71
N ALA A 103 -24.17 36.56 -6.70
CA ALA A 103 -23.15 36.10 -7.65
C ALA A 103 -21.82 35.76 -6.96
N GLY A 104 -21.40 36.56 -5.97
CA GLY A 104 -20.21 36.29 -5.16
C GLY A 104 -20.32 34.98 -4.36
N LEU A 105 -21.45 34.74 -3.71
CA LEU A 105 -21.73 33.50 -2.97
C LEU A 105 -21.77 32.28 -3.90
N ALA A 106 -22.44 32.41 -5.06
CA ALA A 106 -22.50 31.34 -6.06
C ALA A 106 -21.10 31.02 -6.62
N ARG A 107 -20.29 32.04 -6.92
CA ARG A 107 -18.90 31.86 -7.32
C ARG A 107 -18.10 31.16 -6.23
N LYS A 108 -18.28 31.54 -4.97
CA LYS A 108 -17.55 30.90 -3.86
C LYS A 108 -17.93 29.44 -3.68
N ALA A 109 -19.22 29.11 -3.80
CA ALA A 109 -19.67 27.73 -3.80
C ALA A 109 -19.03 26.93 -4.94
N ALA A 110 -18.98 27.49 -6.16
CA ALA A 110 -18.33 26.84 -7.30
C ALA A 110 -16.82 26.64 -7.12
N GLU A 111 -16.12 27.56 -6.45
CA GLU A 111 -14.70 27.39 -6.07
C GLU A 111 -14.50 26.21 -5.11
N ILE A 112 -15.39 26.05 -4.12
CA ILE A 112 -15.37 24.91 -3.20
C ILE A 112 -15.63 23.61 -3.95
N ASP A 113 -16.63 23.58 -4.84
CA ASP A 113 -16.93 22.40 -5.67
C ASP A 113 -15.75 21.99 -6.55
N LEU A 114 -15.08 22.96 -7.18
CA LEU A 114 -13.92 22.69 -8.00
C LEU A 114 -12.77 22.11 -7.17
N THR A 115 -12.57 22.63 -5.95
CA THR A 115 -11.55 22.12 -5.03
C THR A 115 -11.84 20.66 -4.66
N ILE A 116 -13.09 20.36 -4.29
CA ILE A 116 -13.55 19.00 -4.00
C ILE A 116 -13.36 18.07 -5.21
N ALA A 117 -13.70 18.53 -6.42
CA ALA A 117 -13.58 17.73 -7.63
C ALA A 117 -12.10 17.36 -7.92
N VAL A 118 -11.17 18.31 -7.74
CA VAL A 118 -9.73 18.06 -7.88
C VAL A 118 -9.24 17.04 -6.86
N ASP A 119 -9.67 17.16 -5.60
CA ASP A 119 -9.29 16.22 -4.54
C ASP A 119 -9.82 14.80 -4.82
N LEU A 120 -11.08 14.67 -5.27
CA LEU A 120 -11.67 13.40 -5.67
C LEU A 120 -10.96 12.78 -6.87
N GLU A 121 -10.56 13.58 -7.86
CA GLU A 121 -9.78 13.09 -9.00
C GLU A 121 -8.40 12.57 -8.56
N ALA A 122 -7.74 13.29 -7.64
CA ALA A 122 -6.48 12.85 -7.05
C ALA A 122 -6.63 11.52 -6.29
N GLN A 123 -7.70 11.36 -5.52
CA GLN A 123 -8.03 10.09 -4.83
C GLN A 123 -8.26 8.95 -5.83
N HIS A 124 -9.11 9.14 -6.85
CA HIS A 124 -9.34 8.13 -7.88
C HIS A 124 -8.05 7.77 -8.66
N ARG A 125 -7.12 8.71 -8.84
CA ARG A 125 -5.82 8.42 -9.45
C ARG A 125 -4.98 7.51 -8.55
N LEU A 126 -4.98 7.74 -7.24
CA LEU A 126 -4.29 6.87 -6.27
C LEU A 126 -4.91 5.47 -6.24
N GLU A 127 -6.24 5.37 -6.26
CA GLU A 127 -6.95 4.07 -6.32
C GLU A 127 -6.61 3.29 -7.60
N ARG A 128 -6.61 3.94 -8.77
CA ARG A 128 -6.19 3.30 -10.03
C ARG A 128 -4.74 2.80 -9.97
N LEU A 129 -3.84 3.56 -9.34
CA LEU A 129 -2.45 3.13 -9.13
C LEU A 129 -2.35 1.96 -8.14
N ALA A 130 -3.19 1.94 -7.10
CA ALA A 130 -3.23 0.81 -6.17
C ALA A 130 -3.73 -0.46 -6.85
N VAL A 131 -4.80 -0.37 -7.64
CA VAL A 131 -5.34 -1.49 -8.43
C VAL A 131 -4.31 -1.99 -9.45
N SER A 132 -3.63 -1.10 -10.18
CA SER A 132 -2.60 -1.53 -11.14
C SER A 132 -1.41 -2.22 -10.49
N ARG A 133 -0.98 -1.76 -9.31
CA ARG A 133 0.06 -2.43 -8.51
C ARG A 133 -0.39 -3.79 -8.00
N ALA A 134 -1.64 -3.90 -7.52
CA ALA A 134 -2.20 -5.18 -7.09
C ALA A 134 -2.28 -6.18 -8.25
N ALA A 135 -2.71 -5.73 -9.43
CA ALA A 135 -2.73 -6.57 -10.64
C ALA A 135 -1.32 -7.03 -11.05
N ALA A 136 -0.33 -6.14 -11.02
CA ALA A 136 1.06 -6.49 -11.29
C ALA A 136 1.63 -7.50 -10.27
N ALA A 137 1.29 -7.35 -8.98
CA ALA A 137 1.68 -8.29 -7.94
C ALA A 137 1.02 -9.66 -8.14
N ALA A 138 -0.26 -9.71 -8.50
CA ALA A 138 -0.97 -10.95 -8.81
C ALA A 138 -0.34 -11.68 -10.00
N ALA A 139 -0.04 -10.96 -11.09
CA ALA A 139 0.66 -11.52 -12.24
C ALA A 139 2.07 -12.04 -11.87
N GLY A 140 2.77 -11.35 -10.97
CA GLY A 140 4.05 -11.82 -10.44
C GLY A 140 3.94 -13.12 -9.65
N LEU A 141 2.91 -13.27 -8.82
CA LEU A 141 2.64 -14.51 -8.07
C LEU A 141 2.27 -15.67 -9.01
N GLU A 142 1.47 -15.41 -10.03
CA GLU A 142 1.11 -16.43 -11.04
C GLU A 142 2.34 -16.89 -11.84
N ALA A 143 3.22 -15.96 -12.21
CA ALA A 143 4.48 -16.27 -12.87
C ALA A 143 5.43 -17.12 -12.00
N LEU A 144 5.36 -16.98 -10.67
CA LEU A 144 6.13 -17.82 -9.73
C LEU A 144 5.46 -19.18 -9.47
N ALA A 145 4.13 -19.28 -9.57
CA ALA A 145 3.40 -20.53 -9.41
C ALA A 145 3.65 -21.50 -10.56
N GLY A 146 3.69 -21.01 -11.81
CA GLY A 146 3.88 -21.87 -12.99
C GLY A 146 5.14 -22.78 -12.96
N PRO A 147 6.31 -22.29 -12.53
CA PRO A 147 7.49 -23.13 -12.34
C PRO A 147 7.35 -24.16 -11.21
N LEU A 148 6.62 -23.86 -10.13
CA LEU A 148 6.43 -24.77 -9.00
C LEU A 148 5.60 -26.00 -9.42
N ASP A 149 4.60 -25.82 -10.28
CA ASP A 149 3.80 -26.94 -10.83
C ASP A 149 4.63 -27.89 -11.71
N ARG A 150 5.77 -27.43 -12.24
CA ARG A 150 6.69 -28.26 -13.05
C ARG A 150 7.68 -29.06 -12.20
N ILE A 151 7.76 -28.80 -10.90
CA ILE A 151 8.63 -29.58 -10.02
C ILE A 151 7.95 -30.91 -9.74
N ASP A 152 8.28 -31.92 -10.54
CA ASP A 152 7.84 -33.29 -10.34
C ASP A 152 8.62 -33.96 -9.20
N PHE A 153 8.17 -33.69 -7.97
CA PHE A 153 8.70 -34.33 -6.77
C PHE A 153 8.55 -35.86 -6.79
N ALA A 154 7.59 -36.42 -7.54
CA ALA A 154 7.40 -37.86 -7.62
C ALA A 154 8.51 -38.51 -8.46
N SER A 155 8.87 -37.91 -9.59
CA SER A 155 10.02 -38.33 -10.41
C SER A 155 11.32 -38.24 -9.61
N SER A 156 11.58 -37.11 -8.95
CA SER A 156 12.78 -36.95 -8.10
C SER A 156 12.86 -37.96 -6.97
N ARG A 157 11.74 -38.26 -6.31
CA ARG A 157 11.66 -39.29 -5.25
C ARG A 157 11.97 -40.68 -5.81
N THR A 158 11.45 -41.00 -6.98
CA THR A 158 11.69 -42.29 -7.64
C THR A 158 13.16 -42.45 -8.02
N GLN A 159 13.77 -41.41 -8.57
CA GLN A 159 15.20 -41.38 -8.89
C GLN A 159 16.07 -41.56 -7.64
N LEU A 160 15.76 -40.87 -6.54
CA LEU A 160 16.47 -41.02 -5.27
C LEU A 160 16.33 -42.44 -4.69
N LYS A 161 15.15 -43.05 -4.80
CA LYS A 161 14.94 -44.43 -4.35
C LYS A 161 15.80 -45.41 -5.15
N SER A 162 15.82 -45.25 -6.48
CA SER A 162 16.68 -46.05 -7.36
C SER A 162 18.17 -45.89 -7.04
N GLN A 163 18.63 -44.65 -6.82
CA GLN A 163 20.02 -44.38 -6.41
C GLN A 163 20.36 -45.03 -5.06
N LYS A 164 19.45 -44.97 -4.10
CA LYS A 164 19.62 -45.64 -2.79
C LYS A 164 19.76 -47.15 -2.95
N GLU A 165 18.88 -47.79 -3.71
CA GLU A 165 18.92 -49.24 -3.94
C GLU A 165 20.22 -49.68 -4.64
N MET A 166 20.71 -48.89 -5.62
CA MET A 166 22.01 -49.13 -6.25
C MET A 166 23.18 -49.02 -5.25
N ALA A 167 23.19 -47.98 -4.42
CA ALA A 167 24.22 -47.79 -3.40
C ALA A 167 24.20 -48.92 -2.35
N GLU A 168 23.03 -49.36 -1.91
CA GLU A 168 22.89 -50.50 -0.99
C GLU A 168 23.40 -51.81 -1.63
N GLY A 169 23.16 -52.01 -2.93
CA GLY A 169 23.70 -53.15 -3.68
C GLY A 169 25.23 -53.14 -3.73
N GLN A 170 25.84 -51.99 -4.08
CA GLN A 170 27.29 -51.81 -4.10
C GLN A 170 27.91 -52.06 -2.72
N LEU A 171 27.27 -51.57 -1.65
CA LEU A 171 27.75 -51.77 -0.28
C LEU A 171 27.77 -53.27 0.09
N ARG A 172 26.74 -54.04 -0.27
CA ARG A 172 26.71 -55.49 -0.01
C ARG A 172 27.79 -56.24 -0.80
N GLN A 173 28.05 -55.84 -2.03
CA GLN A 173 29.13 -56.40 -2.84
C GLN A 173 30.49 -56.14 -2.19
N LEU A 174 30.75 -54.90 -1.77
CA LEU A 174 31.97 -54.54 -1.05
C LEU A 174 32.13 -55.33 0.25
N GLN A 175 31.06 -55.46 1.05
CA GLN A 175 31.08 -56.27 2.27
C GLN A 175 31.43 -57.74 1.99
N THR A 176 30.94 -58.30 0.89
CA THR A 176 31.27 -59.67 0.48
C THR A 176 32.73 -59.78 0.05
N GLN A 177 33.23 -58.82 -0.74
CA GLN A 177 34.64 -58.77 -1.14
C GLN A 177 35.58 -58.67 0.06
N VAL A 178 35.24 -57.84 1.05
CA VAL A 178 36.02 -57.70 2.29
C VAL A 178 36.08 -59.03 3.03
N ARG A 179 34.96 -59.73 3.21
CA ARG A 179 34.95 -61.06 3.86
C ARG A 179 35.79 -62.10 3.12
N THR A 180 35.74 -62.09 1.79
CA THR A 180 36.58 -62.98 0.97
C THR A 180 38.06 -62.66 1.18
N LEU A 181 38.44 -61.39 1.16
CA LEU A 181 39.82 -60.97 1.41
C LEU A 181 40.27 -61.31 2.83
N GLU A 182 39.43 -61.10 3.85
CA GLU A 182 39.70 -61.49 5.24
C GLU A 182 39.98 -62.99 5.35
N SER A 183 39.18 -63.83 4.67
CA SER A 183 39.40 -65.28 4.65
C SER A 183 40.70 -65.68 3.95
N ALA A 184 41.06 -65.00 2.87
CA ALA A 184 42.30 -65.23 2.13
C ALA A 184 43.52 -64.83 2.97
N VAL A 185 43.47 -63.69 3.67
CA VAL A 185 44.52 -63.26 4.60
C VAL A 185 44.69 -64.29 5.71
N ALA A 186 43.60 -64.75 6.34
CA ALA A 186 43.67 -65.78 7.39
C ALA A 186 44.19 -67.15 6.88
N GLN A 187 44.10 -67.42 5.58
CA GLN A 187 44.72 -68.60 4.97
C GLN A 187 46.22 -68.40 4.77
N VAL A 188 46.63 -67.23 4.25
CA VAL A 188 48.04 -66.87 4.09
C VAL A 188 48.76 -66.85 5.43
N ASP A 189 48.15 -66.30 6.49
CA ASP A 189 48.73 -66.28 7.84
C ASP A 189 48.99 -67.69 8.37
N ARG A 190 48.10 -68.64 8.10
CA ARG A 190 48.29 -70.06 8.47
C ARG A 190 49.41 -70.70 7.67
N GLN A 191 49.44 -70.49 6.35
CA GLN A 191 50.52 -71.00 5.50
C GLN A 191 51.88 -70.44 5.93
N LEU A 192 51.94 -69.14 6.26
CA LEU A 192 53.16 -68.52 6.76
C LEU A 192 53.63 -69.18 8.06
N SER A 193 52.73 -69.36 9.03
CA SER A 193 53.05 -70.02 10.30
C SER A 193 53.54 -71.47 10.11
N GLU A 194 52.95 -72.22 9.17
CA GLU A 194 53.40 -73.57 8.82
C GLU A 194 54.81 -73.54 8.21
N THR A 195 55.07 -72.64 7.28
CA THR A 195 56.40 -72.50 6.65
C THR A 195 57.48 -72.04 7.63
N GLU A 196 57.15 -71.14 8.57
CA GLU A 196 58.05 -70.71 9.63
C GLU A 196 58.40 -71.88 10.57
N ALA A 197 57.40 -72.72 10.92
CA ALA A 197 57.63 -73.91 11.73
C ALA A 197 58.47 -74.98 11.00
N GLU A 198 58.28 -75.16 9.69
CA GLU A 198 59.10 -76.05 8.87
C GLU A 198 60.55 -75.56 8.75
N ALA A 199 60.75 -74.26 8.51
CA ALA A 199 62.07 -73.64 8.49
C ALA A 199 62.82 -73.86 9.82
N ALA A 200 62.15 -73.63 10.95
CA ALA A 200 62.74 -73.86 12.27
C ALA A 200 63.14 -75.34 12.52
N ARG A 201 62.40 -76.30 11.96
CA ARG A 201 62.77 -77.74 12.03
C ARG A 201 64.01 -78.04 11.21
N ILE A 202 64.07 -77.53 9.98
CA ILE A 202 65.22 -77.72 9.09
C ILE A 202 66.49 -77.12 9.72
N ASP A 203 66.38 -75.93 10.32
CA ASP A 203 67.50 -75.29 11.02
C ASP A 203 68.01 -76.16 12.18
N LEU A 204 67.10 -76.73 12.99
CA LEU A 204 67.46 -77.62 14.09
C LEU A 204 68.11 -78.93 13.61
N GLU A 205 67.59 -79.54 12.53
CA GLU A 205 68.22 -80.71 11.89
C GLU A 205 69.62 -80.40 11.37
N ALA A 206 69.80 -79.23 10.73
CA ALA A 206 71.10 -78.78 10.26
C ALA A 206 72.10 -78.57 11.40
N GLU A 207 71.68 -78.02 12.54
CA GLU A 207 72.51 -77.91 13.75
C GLU A 207 72.89 -79.28 14.32
N GLN A 208 71.95 -80.23 14.39
CA GLN A 208 72.23 -81.59 14.86
C GLN A 208 73.24 -82.31 13.95
N LEU A 209 73.09 -82.20 12.64
CA LEU A 209 74.03 -82.78 11.67
C LEU A 209 75.43 -82.15 11.80
N ARG A 210 75.51 -80.81 12.00
CA ARG A 210 76.78 -80.12 12.24
C ARG A 210 77.47 -80.55 13.54
N ALA A 211 76.72 -80.90 14.58
CA ALA A 211 77.28 -81.37 15.83
C ALA A 211 77.81 -82.82 15.77
N GLN A 212 77.40 -83.61 14.78
CA GLN A 212 77.83 -85.00 14.58
C GLN A 212 79.06 -85.15 13.66
N ALA A 213 79.38 -84.12 12.88
CA ALA A 213 80.53 -84.08 11.97
C ALA A 213 81.81 -83.59 12.68
#